data_AF-A0A1F9I805-F1
#
_entry.id   AF-A0A1F9I805-F1
#
_cell.length_a   1.000
_cell.length_b   1.000
_cell.length_c   1.000
_cell.angle_alpha   90.00
_cell.angle_beta   90.00
_cell.angle_gamma   90.00
#
_symmetry.space_group_name_H-M   'P 1'
#
loop_
_entity.id
_entity.type
_entity.pdbx_description
1 polymer ?
#
loop_
_entity_poly.entity_id
_entity_poly.type
_entity_poly.pdbx_seq_one_letter_code
_entity_poly.pdbx_strand_id
1 'polypeptide(L)'
;MMSGKRAKALPVMESPDWSIGRVVDQTLTPEAEAMLSEMAENFGYELGEWFRNRIGYFRSISKAIDDSPPTQKELRLVQDAQRAIHEAMRRLENLPPSADAYVNLASWRRLGRLFHGGLLRDFLALGNEFSTLLGYAEQRLDQLPKKPGRKSKIERNELLTDTAEMLRNSSGKKISEKEISILTFQLLTAAGIDLPKLKQVQELISKKGGNIGAN
;
A
#
# COMPACT_ATOMS: atom_id res chain seq x y z
N MET A 1 -14.66 -18.60 46.91
CA MET A 1 -14.73 -17.58 45.85
C MET A 1 -13.40 -17.56 45.10
N MET A 2 -13.33 -18.16 43.92
CA MET A 2 -12.10 -18.12 43.11
C MET A 2 -12.07 -16.81 42.33
N SER A 3 -11.09 -15.95 42.64
CA SER A 3 -10.78 -14.75 41.88
C SER A 3 -10.33 -15.15 40.47
N GLY A 4 -11.21 -14.98 39.48
CA GLY A 4 -10.88 -15.20 38.07
C GLY A 4 -9.68 -14.32 37.68
N LYS A 5 -8.64 -14.94 37.12
CA LYS A 5 -7.47 -14.23 36.58
C LYS A 5 -7.98 -13.20 35.57
N ARG A 6 -7.85 -11.91 35.89
CA ARG A 6 -8.17 -10.82 34.95
C ARG A 6 -7.42 -11.07 33.65
N ALA A 7 -8.14 -11.08 32.53
CA ALA A 7 -7.54 -11.15 31.21
C ALA A 7 -6.52 -10.02 31.10
N LYS A 8 -5.26 -10.37 30.81
CA LYS A 8 -4.18 -9.40 30.64
C LYS A 8 -4.64 -8.42 29.54
N ALA A 9 -4.68 -7.13 29.83
CA ALA A 9 -5.04 -6.15 28.82
C ALA A 9 -4.09 -6.31 27.63
N LEU A 10 -4.62 -6.22 26.41
CA LEU A 10 -3.77 -6.15 25.23
C LEU A 10 -2.80 -4.97 25.45
N PRO A 11 -1.50 -5.12 25.11
CA PRO A 11 -0.56 -4.03 25.24
C PRO A 11 -1.10 -2.84 24.46
N VAL A 12 -1.24 -1.69 25.13
CA VAL A 12 -1.58 -0.44 24.47
C VAL A 12 -0.40 -0.14 23.56
N MET A 13 -0.61 -0.25 22.24
CA MET A 13 0.37 0.22 21.29
C MET A 13 0.49 1.73 21.48
N GLU A 14 1.67 2.19 21.92
CA GLU A 14 1.97 3.63 21.95
C GLU A 14 1.65 4.17 20.57
N SER A 15 0.73 5.16 20.49
CA SER A 15 0.42 5.78 19.22
C SER A 15 1.60 6.66 18.86
N PRO A 16 2.40 6.28 17.87
CA PRO A 16 3.48 7.12 17.43
C PRO A 16 2.90 8.27 16.61
N ASP A 17 3.57 9.42 16.64
CA ASP A 17 3.26 10.62 15.82
C ASP A 17 3.59 10.39 14.33
N TRP A 18 3.29 9.21 13.79
CA TRP A 18 3.37 8.93 12.37
C TRP A 18 2.01 9.25 11.78
N SER A 19 2.00 10.12 10.79
CA SER A 19 0.81 10.55 10.09
C SER A 19 0.03 9.36 9.51
N ILE A 20 -1.09 9.01 10.14
CA ILE A 20 -2.03 7.98 9.67
C ILE A 20 -2.80 8.57 8.48
N GLY A 21 -2.83 7.86 7.36
CA GLY A 21 -3.73 8.15 6.23
C GLY A 21 -3.58 9.56 5.65
N ARG A 22 -2.35 10.00 5.33
CA ARG A 22 -2.17 11.28 4.64
C ARG A 22 -2.95 11.25 3.32
N VAL A 23 -3.63 12.37 3.03
CA VAL A 23 -4.30 12.60 1.75
C VAL A 23 -3.30 12.32 0.63
N VAL A 24 -3.68 11.43 -0.28
CA VAL A 24 -2.92 11.09 -1.47
C VAL A 24 -2.80 12.37 -2.31
N ASP A 25 -1.61 12.96 -2.37
CA ASP A 25 -1.37 14.16 -3.18
C ASP A 25 -1.27 13.79 -4.66
N GLN A 26 -2.40 13.90 -5.36
CA GLN A 26 -2.53 13.60 -6.78
C GLN A 26 -2.22 14.79 -7.69
N THR A 27 -1.74 15.91 -7.14
CA THR A 27 -1.51 17.12 -7.92
C THR A 27 -0.36 16.94 -8.91
N LEU A 28 -0.59 17.29 -10.16
CA LEU A 28 0.43 17.31 -11.19
C LEU A 28 0.89 18.75 -11.45
N THR A 29 2.10 18.87 -11.97
CA THR A 29 2.60 20.14 -12.49
C THR A 29 1.83 20.52 -13.76
N PRO A 30 1.72 21.81 -14.09
CA PRO A 30 1.10 22.26 -15.34
C PRO A 30 1.73 21.62 -16.58
N GLU A 31 3.05 21.40 -16.56
CA GLU A 31 3.80 20.75 -17.63
C GLU A 31 3.38 19.29 -17.82
N ALA A 32 3.20 18.54 -16.72
CA ALA A 32 2.75 17.15 -16.79
C ALA A 32 1.29 17.04 -17.25
N GLU A 33 0.43 17.97 -16.82
CA GLU A 33 -0.98 18.04 -17.27
C GLU A 33 -1.07 18.34 -18.78
N ALA A 34 -0.23 19.25 -19.29
CA ALA A 34 -0.15 19.53 -20.72
C ALA A 34 0.31 18.30 -21.52
N MET A 35 1.37 17.63 -21.06
CA MET A 35 1.86 16.41 -21.69
C MET A 35 0.80 15.29 -21.71
N LEU A 36 0.08 15.07 -20.62
CA LEU A 36 -0.99 14.06 -20.58
C LEU A 36 -2.13 14.39 -21.56
N SER A 37 -2.47 15.66 -21.69
CA SER A 37 -3.48 16.12 -22.63
C SER A 37 -3.07 15.85 -24.08
N GLU A 38 -1.81 16.12 -24.43
CA GLU A 38 -1.24 15.79 -25.75
C GLU A 38 -1.18 14.27 -26.01
N MET A 39 -0.86 13.49 -24.97
CA MET A 39 -0.76 12.03 -25.06
C MET A 39 -2.13 11.34 -25.13
N ALA A 40 -3.20 11.96 -24.65
CA ALA A 40 -4.54 11.37 -24.59
C ALA A 40 -5.04 10.89 -25.96
N GLU A 41 -4.69 11.59 -27.05
CA GLU A 41 -5.07 11.20 -28.41
C GLU A 41 -4.47 9.86 -28.86
N ASN A 42 -3.27 9.53 -28.38
CA ASN A 42 -2.51 8.35 -28.82
C ASN A 42 -2.54 7.20 -27.80
N PHE A 43 -2.78 7.52 -26.53
CA PHE A 43 -2.70 6.58 -25.40
C PHE A 43 -4.01 6.48 -24.60
N GLY A 44 -5.07 7.19 -24.99
CA GLY A 44 -6.37 7.15 -24.33
C GLY A 44 -6.49 8.10 -23.14
N TYR A 45 -7.72 8.55 -22.89
CA TYR A 45 -8.04 9.51 -21.83
C TYR A 45 -7.89 8.93 -20.41
N GLU A 46 -7.97 7.60 -20.26
CA GLU A 46 -7.79 6.90 -18.98
C GLU A 46 -6.36 7.04 -18.42
N LEU A 47 -5.37 7.30 -19.29
CA LEU A 47 -3.97 7.50 -18.89
C LEU A 47 -3.83 8.62 -17.86
N GLY A 48 -4.57 9.72 -18.03
CA GLY A 48 -4.47 10.88 -17.15
C GLY A 48 -4.95 10.59 -15.73
N GLU A 49 -6.11 9.95 -15.59
CA GLU A 49 -6.64 9.56 -14.27
C GLU A 49 -5.75 8.51 -13.60
N TRP A 50 -5.34 7.49 -14.36
CA TRP A 50 -4.42 6.47 -13.88
C TRP A 50 -3.10 7.09 -13.37
N PHE A 51 -2.51 8.03 -14.12
CA PHE A 51 -1.23 8.64 -13.78
C PHE A 51 -1.33 9.50 -12.52
N ARG A 52 -2.40 10.29 -12.36
CA ARG A 52 -2.66 11.07 -11.12
C ARG A 52 -2.75 10.16 -9.90
N ASN A 53 -3.50 9.07 -10.01
CA ASN A 53 -3.63 8.07 -8.94
C ASN A 53 -2.27 7.44 -8.61
N ARG A 54 -1.48 7.06 -9.64
CA ARG A 54 -0.17 6.42 -9.45
C ARG A 54 0.88 7.35 -8.84
N ILE A 55 0.93 8.62 -9.27
CA ILE A 55 1.80 9.65 -8.68
C ILE A 55 1.43 9.90 -7.23
N GLY A 56 0.13 10.03 -6.95
CA GLY A 56 -0.35 10.20 -5.59
C GLY A 56 0.09 9.05 -4.68
N TYR A 57 -0.08 7.82 -5.14
CA TYR A 57 0.38 6.64 -4.41
C TYR A 57 1.89 6.67 -4.16
N PHE A 58 2.69 6.97 -5.19
CA PHE A 58 4.14 7.10 -5.07
C PHE A 58 4.56 8.17 -4.05
N ARG A 59 3.93 9.34 -4.06
CA ARG A 59 4.23 10.43 -3.12
C ARG A 59 3.84 10.06 -1.69
N SER A 60 2.68 9.41 -1.51
CA SER A 60 2.24 8.90 -0.22
C SER A 60 3.25 7.93 0.37
N ILE A 61 3.75 6.98 -0.44
CA ILE A 61 4.75 6.01 0.01
C ILE A 61 6.10 6.66 0.25
N SER A 62 6.58 7.51 -0.67
CA SER A 62 7.88 8.16 -0.54
C SER A 62 7.96 8.98 0.74
N LYS A 63 6.90 9.76 1.03
CA LYS A 63 6.80 10.52 2.27
C LYS A 63 6.69 9.62 3.50
N ALA A 64 5.93 8.53 3.42
CA ALA A 64 5.85 7.55 4.49
C ALA A 64 7.23 6.93 4.77
N ILE A 65 8.01 6.59 3.74
CA ILE A 65 9.38 6.05 3.88
C ILE A 65 10.32 7.02 4.59
N ASP A 66 10.22 8.32 4.28
CA ASP A 66 11.08 9.35 4.90
C ASP A 66 10.75 9.58 6.38
N ASP A 67 9.47 9.47 6.75
CA ASP A 67 8.98 9.61 8.13
C ASP A 67 8.93 8.27 8.91
N SER A 68 9.19 7.14 8.23
CA SER A 68 8.95 5.80 8.76
C SER A 68 10.03 5.34 9.74
N PRO A 69 9.66 4.54 10.76
CA PRO A 69 10.64 3.86 11.57
C PRO A 69 11.48 2.85 10.76
N PRO A 70 12.62 2.38 11.29
CA PRO A 70 13.41 1.34 10.63
C PRO A 70 12.57 0.10 10.30
N THR A 71 12.86 -0.58 9.17
CA THR A 71 12.08 -1.74 8.70
C THR A 71 11.87 -2.81 9.77
N GLN A 72 12.84 -3.06 10.65
CA GLN A 72 12.68 -4.01 11.76
C GLN A 72 11.58 -3.60 12.75
N LYS A 73 11.40 -2.30 12.98
CA LYS A 73 10.32 -1.78 13.83
C LYS A 73 8.98 -1.83 13.09
N GLU A 74 8.94 -1.57 11.78
CA GLU A 74 7.74 -1.77 10.95
C GLU A 74 7.28 -3.24 10.94
N LEU A 75 8.20 -4.18 10.70
CA LEU A 75 7.94 -5.63 10.75
C LEU A 75 7.41 -6.06 12.12
N ARG A 76 8.04 -5.59 13.20
CA ARG A 76 7.59 -5.89 14.56
C ARG A 76 6.16 -5.40 14.81
N LEU A 77 5.81 -4.21 14.32
CA LEU A 77 4.45 -3.67 14.46
C LEU A 77 3.42 -4.48 13.66
N VAL A 78 3.77 -4.91 12.44
CA VAL A 78 2.92 -5.81 11.63
C VAL A 78 2.71 -7.14 12.34
N GLN A 79 3.77 -7.74 12.89
CA GLN A 79 3.71 -8.98 13.66
C GLN A 79 2.90 -8.83 14.97
N ASP A 80 3.06 -7.72 15.67
CA ASP A 80 2.29 -7.43 16.89
C ASP A 80 0.80 -7.20 16.57
N ALA A 81 0.47 -6.57 15.44
CA ALA A 81 -0.89 -6.43 14.95
C ALA A 81 -1.53 -7.79 14.57
N GLN A 82 -0.79 -8.63 13.83
CA GLN A 82 -1.22 -10.00 13.55
C GLN A 82 -1.47 -10.77 14.85
N ARG A 83 -0.57 -10.68 15.84
CA ARG A 83 -0.73 -11.35 17.14
C ARG A 83 -1.99 -10.87 17.86
N ALA A 84 -2.27 -9.58 17.83
CA ALA A 84 -3.47 -9.01 18.45
C ALA A 84 -4.77 -9.53 17.79
N ILE A 85 -4.81 -9.66 16.45
CA ILE A 85 -5.95 -10.24 15.73
C ILE A 85 -6.17 -11.70 16.18
N HIS A 86 -5.13 -12.52 16.17
CA HIS A 86 -5.22 -13.93 16.59
C HIS A 86 -5.64 -14.07 18.06
N GLU A 87 -5.15 -13.20 18.93
CA GLU A 87 -5.54 -13.19 20.34
C GLU A 87 -7.01 -12.79 20.51
N ALA A 88 -7.50 -11.80 19.76
CA ALA A 88 -8.90 -11.41 19.76
C ALA A 88 -9.80 -12.56 19.27
N MET A 89 -9.43 -13.25 18.18
CA MET A 89 -10.15 -14.44 17.67
C MET A 89 -10.26 -15.51 18.77
N ARG A 90 -9.16 -15.85 19.43
CA ARG A 90 -9.14 -16.86 20.52
C ARG A 90 -10.01 -16.44 21.72
N ARG A 91 -10.02 -15.16 22.07
CA ARG A 91 -10.86 -14.65 23.19
C ARG A 91 -12.34 -14.69 22.83
N LEU A 92 -12.70 -14.37 21.59
CA LEU A 92 -14.07 -14.44 21.09
C LEU A 92 -14.58 -15.88 20.95
N GLU A 93 -13.71 -16.83 20.63
CA GLU A 93 -14.03 -18.26 20.62
C GLU A 93 -14.49 -18.77 21.99
N ASN A 94 -13.96 -18.19 23.06
CA ASN A 94 -14.27 -18.56 24.43
C ASN A 94 -15.34 -17.65 25.07
N LEU A 95 -16.05 -16.85 24.27
CA LEU A 95 -17.05 -15.92 24.78
C LEU A 95 -18.31 -16.70 25.23
N PRO A 96 -18.82 -16.50 26.46
CA PRO A 96 -20.07 -17.13 26.89
C PRO A 96 -21.24 -16.72 25.97
N PRO A 97 -22.19 -17.62 25.65
CA PRO A 97 -23.32 -17.31 24.77
C PRO A 97 -24.16 -16.12 25.22
N SER A 98 -24.30 -15.93 26.54
CA SER A 98 -25.01 -14.78 27.11
C SER A 98 -24.31 -13.46 26.82
N ALA A 99 -22.98 -13.42 26.86
CA ALA A 99 -22.20 -12.23 26.53
C ALA A 99 -22.30 -11.90 25.04
N ASP A 100 -22.24 -12.89 24.15
CA ASP A 100 -22.45 -12.70 22.71
C ASP A 100 -23.84 -12.11 22.41
N ALA A 101 -24.88 -12.63 23.05
CA ALA A 101 -26.24 -12.12 22.91
C ALA A 101 -26.37 -10.66 23.37
N TYR A 102 -25.75 -10.28 24.50
CA TYR A 102 -25.75 -8.90 24.97
C TYR A 102 -24.95 -7.95 24.07
N VAL A 103 -23.84 -8.42 23.47
CA VAL A 103 -23.10 -7.62 22.49
C VAL A 103 -23.95 -7.37 21.24
N ASN A 104 -24.65 -8.40 20.74
CA ASN A 104 -25.56 -8.27 19.62
C ASN A 104 -26.70 -7.28 19.91
N LEU A 105 -27.32 -7.37 21.08
CA LEU A 105 -28.34 -6.43 21.52
C LEU A 105 -27.81 -4.98 21.58
N ALA A 106 -26.61 -4.80 22.13
CA ALA A 106 -25.97 -3.49 22.20
C ALA A 106 -25.62 -2.93 20.81
N SER A 107 -25.12 -3.77 19.91
CA SER A 107 -24.82 -3.40 18.52
C SER A 107 -26.08 -2.95 17.78
N TRP A 108 -27.19 -3.69 17.92
CA TRP A 108 -28.44 -3.31 17.30
C TRP A 108 -28.94 -1.95 17.80
N ARG A 109 -28.95 -1.74 19.11
CA ARG A 109 -29.40 -0.48 19.72
C ARG A 109 -28.54 0.73 19.37
N ARG A 110 -27.23 0.55 19.22
CA ARG A 110 -26.29 1.67 19.00
C ARG A 110 -25.92 1.91 17.55
N LEU A 111 -25.80 0.85 16.77
CA LEU A 111 -25.27 0.88 15.40
C LEU A 111 -26.31 0.46 14.36
N GLY A 112 -27.52 0.07 14.78
CA GLY A 112 -28.59 -0.36 13.88
C GLY A 112 -28.32 -1.68 13.15
N ARG A 113 -27.31 -2.46 13.59
CA ARG A 113 -26.87 -3.70 12.91
C ARG A 113 -26.63 -4.84 13.89
N LEU A 114 -26.89 -6.07 13.44
CA LEU A 114 -26.64 -7.32 14.15
C LEU A 114 -25.45 -8.05 13.54
N PHE A 115 -24.75 -8.85 14.34
CA PHE A 115 -23.78 -9.82 13.85
C PHE A 115 -24.52 -11.09 13.44
N HIS A 116 -24.81 -11.21 12.14
CA HIS A 116 -25.67 -12.27 11.60
C HIS A 116 -25.06 -13.67 11.73
N GLY A 117 -23.73 -13.76 11.82
CA GLY A 117 -23.00 -14.99 12.08
C GLY A 117 -22.65 -15.23 13.55
N GLY A 118 -23.00 -14.30 14.45
CA GLY A 118 -22.39 -14.17 15.78
C GLY A 118 -21.10 -13.33 15.74
N LEU A 119 -20.74 -12.70 16.87
CA LEU A 119 -19.61 -11.76 16.93
C LEU A 119 -18.29 -12.40 16.46
N LEU A 120 -18.05 -13.65 16.85
CA LEU A 120 -16.87 -14.40 16.44
C LEU A 120 -16.80 -14.59 14.93
N ARG A 121 -17.87 -15.07 14.30
CA ARG A 121 -17.85 -15.42 12.86
C ARG A 121 -17.61 -14.19 12.00
N ASP A 122 -18.26 -13.08 12.34
CA ASP A 122 -18.10 -11.83 11.60
C ASP A 122 -16.70 -11.24 11.84
N PHE A 123 -16.15 -11.37 13.06
CA PHE A 123 -14.76 -11.01 13.36
C PHE A 123 -13.75 -11.93 12.64
N LEU A 124 -14.02 -13.23 12.50
CA LEU A 124 -13.16 -14.17 11.79
C LEU A 124 -13.04 -13.79 10.31
N ALA A 125 -14.14 -13.41 9.66
CA ALA A 125 -14.12 -13.01 8.25
C ALA A 125 -13.20 -11.80 8.03
N LEU A 126 -13.43 -10.72 8.79
CA LEU A 126 -12.61 -9.50 8.71
C LEU A 126 -11.18 -9.71 9.22
N GLY A 127 -11.01 -10.48 10.30
CA GLY A 127 -9.71 -10.77 10.90
C GLY A 127 -8.81 -11.58 9.98
N ASN A 128 -9.37 -12.53 9.23
CA ASN A 128 -8.64 -13.28 8.21
C ASN A 128 -8.21 -12.36 7.05
N GLU A 129 -9.12 -11.52 6.56
CA GLU A 129 -8.81 -10.54 5.50
C GLU A 129 -7.66 -9.62 5.93
N PHE A 130 -7.75 -9.02 7.13
CA PHE A 130 -6.67 -8.19 7.65
C PHE A 130 -5.38 -8.97 7.88
N SER A 131 -5.45 -10.21 8.38
CA SER A 131 -4.24 -11.03 8.56
C SER A 131 -3.57 -11.34 7.22
N THR A 132 -4.34 -11.60 6.16
CA THR A 132 -3.82 -11.78 4.80
C THR A 132 -3.14 -10.51 4.30
N LEU A 133 -3.78 -9.35 4.44
CA LEU A 133 -3.20 -8.05 4.03
C LEU A 133 -1.93 -7.72 4.81
N LEU A 134 -1.92 -7.96 6.12
CA LEU A 134 -0.74 -7.80 6.97
C LEU A 134 0.36 -8.78 6.58
N GLY A 135 0.05 -10.02 6.21
CA GLY A 135 1.02 -10.99 5.70
C GLY A 135 1.66 -10.55 4.38
N TYR A 136 0.87 -9.99 3.46
CA TYR A 136 1.42 -9.38 2.24
C TYR A 136 2.32 -8.18 2.54
N ALA A 137 1.91 -7.33 3.50
CA ALA A 137 2.73 -6.20 3.93
C ALA A 137 4.04 -6.66 4.57
N GLU A 138 4.01 -7.68 5.43
CA GLU A 138 5.18 -8.29 6.06
C GLU A 138 6.15 -8.82 5.01
N GLN A 139 5.67 -9.63 4.06
CA GLN A 139 6.50 -10.16 2.97
C GLN A 139 7.15 -9.04 2.15
N ARG A 140 6.41 -7.98 1.86
CA ARG A 140 6.95 -6.82 1.14
C ARG A 140 8.00 -6.09 1.97
N LEU A 141 7.74 -5.81 3.25
CA LEU A 141 8.70 -5.20 4.18
C LEU A 141 9.99 -6.03 4.30
N ASP A 142 9.89 -7.35 4.39
CA ASP A 142 11.03 -8.25 4.50
C ASP A 142 11.92 -8.26 3.24
N GLN A 143 11.31 -8.08 2.07
CA GLN A 143 12.01 -7.94 0.80
C GLN A 143 12.65 -6.56 0.62
N LEU A 144 12.25 -5.56 1.42
CA LEU A 144 12.82 -4.22 1.32
C LEU A 144 14.27 -4.21 1.86
N PRO A 145 15.16 -3.49 1.17
CA PRO A 145 16.54 -3.33 1.60
C PRO A 145 16.61 -2.62 2.96
N LYS A 146 17.44 -3.16 3.84
CA LYS A 146 17.63 -2.68 5.23
C LYS A 146 18.34 -1.33 5.35
N LYS A 147 18.76 -0.72 4.23
CA LYS A 147 19.48 0.57 4.21
C LYS A 147 18.51 1.73 3.93
N PRO A 148 18.48 2.79 4.77
CA PRO A 148 17.73 4.01 4.49
C PRO A 148 18.06 4.56 3.09
N GLY A 149 17.05 5.08 2.38
CA GLY A 149 17.19 5.61 1.02
C GLY A 149 17.21 4.58 -0.12
N ARG A 150 17.45 3.27 0.13
CA ARG A 150 17.25 2.24 -0.92
C ARG A 150 15.76 1.99 -1.20
N LYS A 151 14.87 2.16 -0.21
CA LYS A 151 13.42 2.02 -0.38
C LYS A 151 12.86 3.04 -1.40
N SER A 152 13.23 4.32 -1.26
CA SER A 152 12.86 5.39 -2.21
C SER A 152 13.27 5.06 -3.67
N LYS A 153 14.45 4.44 -3.86
CA LYS A 153 14.89 4.00 -5.20
C LYS A 153 14.02 2.88 -5.78
N ILE A 154 13.52 1.95 -4.95
CA ILE A 154 12.65 0.85 -5.40
C ILE A 154 11.32 1.41 -5.86
N GLU A 155 10.67 2.23 -5.03
CA GLU A 155 9.37 2.83 -5.36
C GLU A 155 9.43 3.66 -6.64
N ARG A 156 10.51 4.44 -6.82
CA ARG A 156 10.73 5.21 -8.05
C ARG A 156 10.90 4.30 -9.26
N ASN A 157 11.63 3.19 -9.10
CA ASN A 157 11.82 2.23 -10.19
C ASN A 157 10.51 1.48 -10.51
N GLU A 158 9.68 1.14 -9.53
CA GLU A 158 8.34 0.58 -9.76
C GLU A 158 7.46 1.57 -10.52
N LEU A 159 7.41 2.84 -10.07
CA LEU A 159 6.69 3.91 -10.78
C LEU A 159 7.14 4.06 -12.23
N LEU A 160 8.45 4.08 -12.48
CA LEU A 160 9.04 4.11 -13.82
C LEU A 160 8.51 2.96 -14.68
N THR A 161 8.52 1.76 -14.11
CA THR A 161 8.21 0.56 -14.86
C THR A 161 6.71 0.43 -15.15
N ASP A 162 5.86 0.79 -14.18
CA ASP A 162 4.41 0.79 -14.35
C ASP A 162 3.98 1.85 -15.37
N THR A 163 4.62 3.02 -15.35
CA THR A 163 4.37 4.08 -16.34
C THR A 163 4.72 3.61 -17.74
N ALA A 164 5.88 2.98 -17.90
CA ALA A 164 6.29 2.41 -19.19
C ALA A 164 5.32 1.32 -19.67
N GLU A 165 4.85 0.45 -18.78
CA GLU A 165 3.87 -0.59 -19.12
C GLU A 165 2.51 -0.01 -19.47
N MET A 166 2.02 0.98 -18.72
CA MET A 166 0.76 1.65 -19.04
C MET A 166 0.83 2.29 -20.43
N LEU A 167 1.92 2.98 -20.76
CA LEU A 167 2.11 3.56 -22.09
C LEU A 167 2.19 2.49 -23.20
N ARG A 168 2.85 1.35 -22.95
CA ARG A 168 2.88 0.24 -23.92
C ARG A 168 1.48 -0.32 -24.17
N ASN A 169 0.73 -0.55 -23.10
CA ASN A 169 -0.58 -1.22 -23.16
C ASN A 169 -1.67 -0.32 -23.72
N SER A 170 -1.59 0.98 -23.44
CA SER A 170 -2.61 1.96 -23.86
C SER A 170 -2.35 2.51 -25.26
N SER A 171 -1.19 2.23 -25.85
CA SER A 171 -0.87 2.67 -27.20
C SER A 171 -1.71 1.94 -28.25
N GLY A 172 -2.43 2.70 -29.07
CA GLY A 172 -3.12 2.17 -30.25
C GLY A 172 -2.19 1.73 -31.40
N LYS A 173 -0.86 1.93 -31.25
CA LYS A 173 0.15 1.63 -32.27
C LYS A 173 1.36 0.90 -31.68
N LYS A 174 2.16 0.26 -32.53
CA LYS A 174 3.40 -0.39 -32.11
C LYS A 174 4.48 0.69 -31.88
N ILE A 175 4.70 1.05 -30.63
CA ILE A 175 5.73 2.02 -30.21
C ILE A 175 7.00 1.27 -29.83
N SER A 176 8.17 1.83 -30.19
CA SER A 176 9.44 1.22 -29.83
C SER A 176 9.74 1.36 -28.33
N GLU A 177 10.51 0.42 -27.78
CA GLU A 177 10.92 0.47 -26.38
C GLU A 177 11.72 1.74 -26.02
N LYS A 178 12.50 2.25 -26.99
CA LYS A 178 13.24 3.51 -26.85
C LYS A 178 12.29 4.69 -26.70
N GLU A 179 11.25 4.77 -27.52
CA GLU A 179 10.24 5.83 -27.46
C GLU A 179 9.45 5.76 -26.16
N ILE A 180 9.00 4.57 -25.73
CA ILE A 180 8.34 4.39 -24.43
C ILE A 180 9.22 4.90 -23.29
N SER A 181 10.51 4.59 -23.31
CA SER A 181 11.44 5.03 -22.27
C SER A 181 11.63 6.54 -22.25
N ILE A 182 11.64 7.19 -23.42
CA ILE A 182 11.72 8.65 -23.53
C ILE A 182 10.45 9.31 -22.99
N LEU A 183 9.28 8.84 -23.43
CA LEU A 183 7.99 9.37 -22.98
C LEU A 183 7.79 9.19 -21.48
N THR A 184 8.14 8.01 -20.95
CA THR A 184 8.12 7.73 -19.52
C THR A 184 9.02 8.70 -18.75
N PHE A 185 10.25 8.89 -19.22
CA PHE A 185 11.21 9.80 -18.58
C PHE A 185 10.70 11.24 -18.60
N GLN A 186 10.20 11.72 -19.73
CA GLN A 186 9.70 13.09 -19.87
C GLN A 186 8.48 13.33 -18.99
N LEU A 187 7.50 12.42 -19.02
CA LEU A 187 6.25 12.55 -18.26
C LEU A 187 6.51 12.58 -16.74
N LEU A 188 7.35 11.68 -16.25
CA LEU A 188 7.70 11.63 -14.82
C LEU A 188 8.57 12.80 -14.38
N THR A 189 9.51 13.23 -15.22
CA THR A 189 10.31 14.44 -14.95
C THR A 189 9.43 15.68 -14.91
N ALA A 190 8.49 15.81 -15.85
CA ALA A 190 7.51 16.89 -15.86
C ALA A 190 6.70 16.88 -14.56
N ALA A 191 6.28 15.71 -14.07
CA ALA A 191 5.54 15.55 -12.82
C ALA A 191 6.37 15.83 -11.54
N GLY A 192 7.61 16.30 -11.69
CA GLY A 192 8.50 16.68 -10.60
C GLY A 192 9.23 15.52 -9.92
N ILE A 193 9.31 14.35 -10.57
CA ILE A 193 10.01 13.19 -10.03
C ILE A 193 11.49 13.24 -10.39
N ASP A 194 12.36 13.14 -9.38
CA ASP A 194 13.82 13.08 -9.60
C ASP A 194 14.24 11.71 -10.16
N LEU A 195 14.68 11.71 -11.42
CA LEU A 195 15.00 10.52 -12.18
C LEU A 195 16.50 10.41 -12.50
N PRO A 196 17.06 9.19 -12.58
CA PRO A 196 18.40 9.00 -13.09
C PRO A 196 18.47 9.37 -14.57
N LYS A 197 19.69 9.47 -15.12
CA LYS A 197 19.91 9.79 -16.54
C LYS A 197 19.08 8.86 -17.46
N LEU A 198 18.55 9.40 -18.54
CA LEU A 198 17.71 8.68 -19.51
C LEU A 198 18.27 7.30 -19.93
N LYS A 199 19.59 7.18 -20.12
CA LYS A 199 20.23 5.89 -20.45
C LYS A 199 20.00 4.81 -19.37
N GLN A 200 20.07 5.20 -18.09
CA GLN A 200 19.81 4.28 -16.97
C GLN A 200 18.33 3.92 -16.88
N VAL A 201 17.43 4.86 -17.19
CA VAL A 201 15.99 4.59 -17.29
C VAL A 201 15.68 3.60 -18.40
N GLN A 202 16.28 3.77 -19.58
CA GLN A 202 16.16 2.82 -20.70
C GLN A 202 16.59 1.40 -20.28
N GLU A 203 17.74 1.28 -19.60
CA GLU A 203 18.22 -0.01 -19.08
C GLU A 203 17.28 -0.62 -18.03
N LEU A 204 16.64 0.18 -17.19
CA LEU A 204 15.68 -0.30 -16.18
C LEU A 204 14.38 -0.79 -16.83
N ILE A 205 13.87 -0.04 -17.80
CA ILE A 205 12.63 -0.36 -18.53
C ILE A 205 12.83 -1.61 -19.39
N SER A 206 14.02 -1.80 -19.97
CA SER A 206 14.35 -2.97 -20.81
C SER A 206 14.68 -4.23 -20.00
N LYS A 207 15.17 -4.08 -18.76
CA LYS A 207 15.48 -5.21 -17.87
C LYS A 207 14.25 -5.92 -17.31
N LYS A 208 13.02 -5.49 -17.59
CA LYS A 208 11.82 -6.30 -17.28
C LYS A 208 11.70 -7.61 -18.08
N GLY A 209 12.68 -7.93 -18.95
CA GLY A 209 12.91 -9.29 -19.48
C GLY A 209 13.87 -10.16 -18.64
N GLY A 210 14.48 -9.64 -17.57
CA GLY A 210 15.49 -10.35 -16.80
C GLY A 210 15.53 -9.88 -15.35
N ASN A 211 14.85 -10.65 -14.49
CA ASN A 211 15.08 -10.83 -13.06
C ASN A 211 16.19 -9.92 -12.47
N ILE A 212 15.81 -8.82 -11.82
CA ILE A 212 16.77 -8.02 -11.05
C ILE A 212 17.10 -8.80 -9.78
N GLY A 213 18.08 -9.68 -9.93
CA GLY A 213 18.84 -10.26 -8.84
C GLY A 213 19.45 -9.15 -7.99
N ALA A 214 19.30 -9.32 -6.69
CA ALA A 214 19.89 -8.52 -5.66
C ALA A 214 21.42 -8.42 -5.82
N ASN A 215 21.94 -7.21 -5.59
CA ASN A 215 23.27 -6.93 -5.03
C ASN A 215 23.18 -5.67 -4.13
#